data_AF-A0A830GG30-F1
#
_entry.id   AF-A0A830GG30-F1
#
_cell.length_a   1.000
_cell.length_b   1.000
_cell.length_c   1.000
_cell.angle_alpha   90.00
_cell.angle_beta   90.00
_cell.angle_gamma   90.00
#
_symmetry.space_group_name_H-M   'P 1'
#
loop_
_entity.id
_entity.type
_entity.pdbx_description
1 polymer ?
#
loop_
_entity_poly.entity_id
_entity_poly.type
_entity_poly.pdbx_seq_one_letter_code
_entity_poly.pdbx_strand_id
1 'polypeptide(L)'
;MSRFNRTPSREYSEFVDAVAEYAAGEHEPGEDVYRAVADALAEELRERFRQGWGLDEEAETPCLRRVITGADECTCSSTRSWADRERETIGARDDPPHAAPHSDHAELWLDDGEPVLYAMHPSGLSVSSVSKTAVGEDGKQIRNGWFDVLEFAQAWGLEFAVMPVSHYHAFSRTCVVFYAPEWASHR
;
A
#
# COMPACT_ATOMS: atom_id res chain seq x y z
N MET A 1 -29.02 -20.73 -2.63
CA MET A 1 -29.78 -19.51 -2.99
C MET A 1 -28.77 -18.37 -3.10
N SER A 2 -28.52 -17.87 -4.31
CA SER A 2 -27.55 -16.79 -4.57
C SER A 2 -28.18 -15.43 -4.19
N ARG A 3 -27.49 -14.64 -3.36
CA ARG A 3 -27.96 -13.37 -2.77
C ARG A 3 -27.82 -12.15 -3.70
N PHE A 4 -27.50 -12.35 -4.97
CA PHE A 4 -27.28 -11.24 -5.90
C PHE A 4 -28.50 -11.00 -6.79
N ASN A 5 -28.96 -9.74 -6.80
CA ASN A 5 -29.98 -9.21 -7.70
C ASN A 5 -29.78 -9.74 -9.13
N ARG A 6 -30.84 -10.33 -9.73
CA ARG A 6 -30.75 -11.03 -11.02
C ARG A 6 -30.85 -10.12 -12.25
N THR A 7 -30.96 -8.81 -12.07
CA THR A 7 -30.90 -7.84 -13.17
C THR A 7 -30.02 -6.68 -12.72
N PRO A 8 -28.87 -6.42 -13.39
CA PRO A 8 -28.07 -5.22 -13.12
C PRO A 8 -28.88 -3.95 -13.38
N SER A 9 -28.49 -2.83 -12.76
CA SER A 9 -29.12 -1.54 -13.09
C SER A 9 -28.78 -1.13 -14.53
N ARG A 10 -29.54 -0.16 -15.06
CA ARG A 10 -29.24 0.40 -16.38
C ARG A 10 -27.84 1.03 -16.38
N GLU A 11 -27.50 1.83 -15.36
CA GLU A 11 -26.17 2.46 -15.30
C GLU A 11 -25.04 1.42 -15.23
N TYR A 12 -25.24 0.33 -14.47
CA TYR A 12 -24.25 -0.74 -14.40
C TYR A 12 -24.05 -1.40 -15.77
N SER A 13 -25.14 -1.65 -16.49
CA SER A 13 -25.08 -2.27 -17.82
C SER A 13 -24.39 -1.36 -18.83
N GLU A 14 -24.76 -0.06 -18.85
CA GLU A 14 -24.14 0.95 -19.70
C GLU A 14 -22.63 1.09 -19.42
N PHE A 15 -22.23 1.04 -18.15
CA PHE A 15 -20.81 1.04 -17.77
C PHE A 15 -20.07 -0.21 -18.25
N VAL A 16 -20.63 -1.40 -18.05
CA VAL A 16 -20.03 -2.66 -18.51
C VAL A 16 -19.86 -2.66 -20.03
N ASP A 17 -20.86 -2.17 -20.76
CA ASP A 17 -20.80 -2.07 -22.23
C ASP A 17 -19.70 -1.10 -22.67
N ALA A 18 -19.57 0.08 -22.04
CA ALA A 18 -18.53 1.05 -22.35
C ALA A 18 -17.11 0.52 -22.05
N VAL A 19 -16.94 -0.19 -20.92
CA VAL A 19 -15.66 -0.82 -20.58
C VAL A 19 -15.32 -1.93 -21.59
N ALA A 20 -16.29 -2.74 -22.00
CA ALA A 20 -16.08 -3.79 -22.98
C ALA A 20 -15.74 -3.22 -24.37
N GLU A 21 -16.40 -2.13 -24.79
CA GLU A 21 -16.09 -1.42 -26.03
C GLU A 21 -14.67 -0.86 -26.00
N TYR A 22 -14.27 -0.19 -24.91
CA TYR A 22 -12.92 0.30 -24.75
C TYR A 22 -11.91 -0.85 -24.77
N ALA A 23 -12.14 -1.93 -24.02
CA ALA A 23 -11.23 -3.08 -23.96
C ALA A 23 -11.04 -3.79 -25.31
N ALA A 24 -12.02 -3.71 -26.22
CA ALA A 24 -11.94 -4.31 -27.55
C ALA A 24 -11.23 -3.42 -28.60
N GLY A 25 -10.96 -2.15 -28.28
CA GLY A 25 -10.26 -1.22 -29.16
C GLY A 25 -8.76 -1.50 -29.27
N GLU A 26 -8.14 -1.00 -30.34
CA GLU A 26 -6.69 -0.91 -30.45
C GLU A 26 -6.24 0.43 -29.85
N HIS A 27 -5.38 0.38 -28.84
CA HIS A 27 -4.85 1.55 -28.13
C HIS A 27 -3.33 1.58 -28.15
N GLU A 28 -2.75 2.74 -27.85
CA GLU A 28 -1.30 2.88 -27.74
C GLU A 28 -0.74 2.10 -26.53
N PRO A 29 0.54 1.68 -26.56
CA PRO A 29 1.16 1.03 -25.41
C PRO A 29 1.02 1.86 -24.12
N GLY A 30 0.39 1.28 -23.10
CA GLY A 30 0.16 1.92 -21.81
C GLY A 30 -1.23 2.52 -21.61
N GLU A 31 -2.11 2.43 -22.61
CA GLU A 31 -3.53 2.78 -22.55
C GLU A 31 -4.40 1.52 -22.39
N ASP A 32 -4.12 0.70 -21.38
CA ASP A 32 -4.93 -0.48 -21.10
C ASP A 32 -6.18 -0.13 -20.26
N VAL A 33 -7.22 -0.98 -20.38
CA VAL A 33 -8.51 -0.78 -19.71
C VAL A 33 -8.39 -0.69 -18.18
N TYR A 34 -7.45 -1.40 -17.55
CA TYR A 34 -7.30 -1.34 -16.11
C TYR A 34 -6.77 0.02 -15.68
N ARG A 35 -5.81 0.57 -16.43
CA ARG A 35 -5.32 1.92 -16.19
C ARG A 35 -6.41 2.98 -16.39
N ALA A 36 -7.17 2.90 -17.48
CA ALA A 36 -8.24 3.86 -17.74
C ALA A 36 -9.30 3.85 -16.62
N VAL A 37 -9.71 2.66 -16.16
CA VAL A 37 -10.64 2.50 -15.05
C VAL A 37 -10.01 2.96 -13.72
N ALA A 38 -8.72 2.70 -13.51
CA ALA A 38 -7.98 3.19 -12.34
C ALA A 38 -7.97 4.71 -12.27
N ASP A 39 -7.60 5.38 -13.36
CA ASP A 39 -7.55 6.84 -13.46
C ASP A 39 -8.94 7.45 -13.22
N ALA A 40 -10.00 6.85 -13.76
CA ALA A 40 -11.38 7.31 -13.57
C ALA A 40 -11.87 7.16 -12.11
N LEU A 41 -11.30 6.24 -11.34
CA LEU A 41 -11.71 5.94 -9.97
C LEU A 41 -10.72 6.42 -8.91
N ALA A 42 -9.56 6.98 -9.28
CA ALA A 42 -8.46 7.27 -8.36
C ALA A 42 -8.90 8.12 -7.16
N GLU A 43 -9.56 9.25 -7.41
CA GLU A 43 -10.06 10.15 -6.35
C GLU A 43 -11.11 9.47 -5.46
N GLU A 44 -12.05 8.74 -6.04
CA GLU A 44 -13.08 8.01 -5.29
C GLU A 44 -12.46 6.89 -4.43
N LEU A 45 -11.47 6.17 -4.95
CA LEU A 45 -10.76 5.12 -4.21
C LEU A 45 -9.95 5.71 -3.06
N ARG A 46 -9.26 6.83 -3.30
CA ARG A 46 -8.51 7.55 -2.28
C ARG A 46 -9.42 8.13 -1.20
N GLU A 47 -10.57 8.69 -1.58
CA GLU A 47 -11.56 9.19 -0.63
C GLU A 47 -12.18 8.06 0.19
N ARG A 48 -12.51 6.92 -0.43
CA ARG A 48 -12.98 5.73 0.31
C ARG A 48 -11.91 5.18 1.24
N PHE A 49 -10.65 5.20 0.83
CA PHE A 49 -9.54 4.83 1.68
C PHE A 49 -9.47 5.77 2.89
N ARG A 50 -9.52 7.08 2.66
CA ARG A 50 -9.53 8.11 3.72
C ARG A 50 -10.72 7.95 4.67
N GLN A 51 -11.93 7.70 4.17
CA GLN A 51 -13.14 7.53 4.97
C GLN A 51 -13.20 6.19 5.73
N GLY A 52 -12.82 5.08 5.07
CA GLY A 52 -12.76 3.76 5.70
C GLY A 52 -11.64 3.68 6.74
N TRP A 53 -10.59 4.42 6.45
CA TRP A 53 -9.73 5.15 7.37
C TRP A 53 -10.54 5.74 8.54
N GLY A 54 -11.12 6.92 8.34
CA GLY A 54 -11.38 7.89 9.40
C GLY A 54 -10.19 8.83 9.52
N LEU A 55 -9.58 9.18 8.39
CA LEU A 55 -8.39 10.02 8.27
C LEU A 55 -8.82 11.42 7.84
N ASP A 56 -8.12 12.44 8.32
CA ASP A 56 -8.44 13.83 7.98
C ASP A 56 -7.74 14.23 6.68
N GLU A 57 -6.41 14.13 6.65
CA GLU A 57 -5.60 14.58 5.52
C GLU A 57 -4.31 13.77 5.34
N GLU A 58 -3.69 13.90 4.17
CA GLU A 58 -2.36 13.38 3.90
C GLU A 58 -1.30 14.43 4.29
N ALA A 59 -0.25 14.01 4.97
CA ALA A 59 0.90 14.86 5.26
C ALA A 59 1.73 15.14 4.00
N GLU A 60 2.36 16.31 3.93
CA GLU A 60 3.21 16.71 2.79
C GLU A 60 4.39 15.75 2.55
N THR A 61 4.95 15.16 3.60
CA THR A 61 6.07 14.22 3.51
C THR A 61 5.77 12.92 4.26
N PRO A 62 5.83 11.76 3.58
CA PRO A 62 5.66 10.48 4.22
C PRO A 62 6.85 10.16 5.13
N CYS A 63 6.60 9.72 6.36
CA CYS A 63 7.66 9.27 7.26
C CYS A 63 7.09 8.28 8.29
N LEU A 64 7.43 6.99 8.13
CA LEU A 64 6.94 5.91 8.99
C LEU A 64 7.42 6.05 10.44
N ARG A 65 8.61 6.63 10.65
CA ARG A 65 9.11 6.97 11.98
C ARG A 65 8.10 7.83 12.76
N ARG A 66 7.38 8.73 12.10
CA ARG A 66 6.39 9.60 12.76
C ARG A 66 5.24 8.78 13.34
N VAL A 67 4.79 7.73 12.65
CA VAL A 67 3.79 6.79 13.18
C VAL A 67 4.34 6.02 14.38
N ILE A 68 5.60 5.60 14.34
CA ILE A 68 6.24 4.83 15.41
C ILE A 68 6.51 5.68 16.66
N THR A 69 6.86 6.97 16.50
CA THR A 69 7.30 7.82 17.60
C THR A 69 6.31 8.91 18.00
N GLY A 70 5.24 9.13 17.25
CA GLY A 70 4.34 10.28 17.41
C GLY A 70 5.03 11.61 17.14
N ALA A 71 6.00 11.66 16.22
CA ALA A 71 6.73 12.90 15.94
C ALA A 71 5.98 13.77 14.92
N ASP A 72 5.83 15.06 15.22
CA ASP A 72 5.17 16.02 14.34
C ASP A 72 5.92 16.24 13.02
N GLU A 73 7.25 16.14 13.04
CA GLU A 73 8.11 16.42 11.88
C GLU A 73 9.04 15.26 11.54
N CYS A 74 9.41 15.17 10.26
CA CYS A 74 10.40 14.22 9.78
C CYS A 74 11.81 14.69 10.14
N THR A 75 12.40 14.09 11.16
CA THR A 75 13.79 14.35 11.59
C THR A 75 14.82 13.43 10.95
N CYS A 76 14.38 12.60 9.98
CA CYS A 76 15.28 11.70 9.27
C CYS A 76 16.26 12.51 8.42
N SER A 77 17.56 12.39 8.67
CA SER A 77 18.57 13.00 7.82
C SER A 77 18.40 12.51 6.37
N SER A 78 18.17 13.43 5.44
CA SER A 78 17.91 13.21 3.99
C SER A 78 19.04 12.53 3.20
N THR A 79 20.02 11.93 3.87
CA THR A 79 21.33 11.55 3.32
C THR A 79 21.61 10.05 3.25
N ARG A 80 20.70 9.17 3.70
CA ARG A 80 20.94 7.72 3.59
C ARG A 80 20.59 7.22 2.20
N SER A 81 21.59 6.66 1.52
CA SER A 81 21.43 6.13 0.16
C SER A 81 20.50 4.92 0.16
N TRP A 82 19.91 4.59 -0.99
CA TRP A 82 19.11 3.37 -1.15
C TRP A 82 19.90 2.10 -0.77
N ALA A 83 21.23 2.10 -0.97
CA ALA A 83 22.13 1.02 -0.57
C ALA A 83 22.28 0.87 0.96
N ASP A 84 22.11 1.96 1.72
CA ASP A 84 22.04 1.90 3.18
C ASP A 84 20.70 1.28 3.62
N ARG A 85 19.61 1.57 2.90
CA ARG A 85 18.24 1.09 3.19
C ARG A 85 18.02 -0.39 2.89
N GLU A 86 18.53 -0.93 1.78
CA GLU A 86 18.36 -2.35 1.42
C GLU A 86 19.08 -3.29 2.43
N ARG A 87 20.08 -2.77 3.14
CA ARG A 87 20.86 -3.49 4.16
C ARG A 87 20.37 -3.27 5.60
N GLU A 88 19.35 -2.45 5.80
CA GLU A 88 18.72 -2.26 7.12
C GLU A 88 18.03 -3.57 7.51
N THR A 89 18.76 -4.42 8.24
CA THR A 89 18.15 -5.52 8.98
C THR A 89 17.23 -4.89 10.03
N ILE A 90 15.99 -5.37 10.07
CA ILE A 90 14.98 -4.93 11.03
C ILE A 90 15.57 -4.98 12.45
N GLY A 91 15.60 -3.85 13.16
CA GLY A 91 16.12 -3.74 14.52
C GLY A 91 17.65 -3.65 14.67
N ALA A 92 18.44 -3.57 13.58
CA ALA A 92 19.90 -3.44 13.67
C ALA A 92 20.39 -2.05 14.16
N ARG A 93 19.49 -1.08 14.26
CA ARG A 93 19.72 0.22 14.89
C ARG A 93 18.54 0.53 15.81
N ASP A 94 18.82 1.15 16.95
CA ASP A 94 17.81 1.49 17.99
C ASP A 94 16.78 2.53 17.53
N ASP A 95 16.98 3.14 16.35
CA ASP A 95 16.16 4.22 15.80
C ASP A 95 15.18 3.73 14.72
N PRO A 96 13.88 4.08 14.79
CA PRO A 96 12.92 3.73 13.76
C PRO A 96 13.28 4.35 12.39
N PRO A 97 13.10 3.60 11.28
CA PRO A 97 13.46 4.06 9.94
C PRO A 97 12.39 4.98 9.34
N HIS A 98 12.80 5.70 8.30
CA HIS A 98 11.94 6.63 7.56
C HIS A 98 10.84 5.94 6.74
N ALA A 99 11.11 4.72 6.26
CA ALA A 99 10.22 3.97 5.37
C ALA A 99 10.24 2.48 5.69
N ALA A 100 9.16 1.78 5.32
CA ALA A 100 9.07 0.34 5.42
C ALA A 100 9.89 -0.37 4.32
N PRO A 101 10.22 -1.66 4.48
CA PRO A 101 10.76 -2.49 3.40
C PRO A 101 9.84 -2.48 2.19
N HIS A 102 10.42 -2.46 0.99
CA HIS A 102 9.68 -2.43 -0.28
C HIS A 102 8.74 -1.22 -0.46
N SER A 103 8.94 -0.16 0.33
CA SER A 103 8.18 1.08 0.22
C SER A 103 8.28 1.66 -1.19
N ASP A 104 7.13 1.85 -1.81
CA ASP A 104 6.94 2.50 -3.10
C ASP A 104 5.67 3.34 -3.04
N HIS A 105 5.70 4.55 -3.60
CA HIS A 105 4.64 5.56 -3.51
C HIS A 105 4.02 5.65 -2.11
N ALA A 106 4.85 5.88 -1.10
CA ALA A 106 4.37 5.93 0.28
C ALA A 106 3.64 7.25 0.60
N GLU A 107 2.66 7.15 1.48
CA GLU A 107 1.84 8.25 1.99
C GLU A 107 1.82 8.18 3.52
N LEU A 108 1.71 9.33 4.17
CA LEU A 108 1.47 9.41 5.61
C LEU A 108 0.16 10.16 5.82
N TRP A 109 -0.73 9.58 6.61
CA TRP A 109 -2.06 10.12 6.87
C TRP A 109 -2.17 10.58 8.32
N LEU A 110 -2.88 11.68 8.49
CA LEU A 110 -3.09 12.37 9.76
C LEU A 110 -4.54 12.23 10.23
N ASP A 111 -4.72 12.30 11.55
CA ASP A 111 -6.00 12.35 12.26
C ASP A 111 -5.83 13.36 13.40
N ASP A 112 -6.57 14.47 13.36
CA ASP A 112 -6.36 15.65 14.22
C ASP A 112 -4.90 16.17 14.21
N GLY A 113 -4.24 16.09 13.05
CA GLY A 113 -2.84 16.51 12.86
C GLY A 113 -1.79 15.48 13.31
N GLU A 114 -2.19 14.41 14.01
CA GLU A 114 -1.29 13.37 14.51
C GLU A 114 -0.97 12.33 13.43
N PRO A 115 0.30 11.86 13.32
CA PRO A 115 0.70 10.85 12.33
C PRO A 115 0.22 9.46 12.74
N VAL A 116 -0.84 8.97 12.09
CA VAL A 116 -1.53 7.75 12.55
C VAL A 116 -1.40 6.54 11.63
N LEU A 117 -1.24 6.77 10.32
CA LEU A 117 -1.22 5.69 9.34
C LEU A 117 -0.21 5.98 8.23
N TYR A 118 0.65 5.01 7.97
CA TYR A 118 1.57 5.02 6.84
C TYR A 118 1.09 4.02 5.78
N ALA A 119 0.78 4.49 4.58
CA ALA A 119 0.37 3.65 3.46
C ALA A 119 1.52 3.51 2.45
N MET A 120 1.62 2.36 1.80
CA MET A 120 2.53 2.16 0.69
C MET A 120 1.91 1.26 -0.39
N HIS A 121 2.37 1.44 -1.63
CA HIS A 121 1.87 0.75 -2.82
C HIS A 121 3.00 -0.05 -3.49
N PRO A 122 3.51 -1.07 -2.79
CA PRO A 122 4.76 -1.73 -3.12
C PRO A 122 4.70 -2.37 -4.52
N SER A 123 5.76 -2.19 -5.28
CA SER A 123 6.01 -2.93 -6.51
C SER A 123 6.77 -4.23 -6.19
N GLY A 124 6.31 -5.37 -6.72
CA GLY A 124 7.07 -6.62 -6.68
C GLY A 124 6.90 -7.49 -5.43
N LEU A 125 5.97 -7.19 -4.51
CA LEU A 125 5.58 -8.15 -3.47
C LEU A 125 4.80 -9.31 -4.10
N SER A 126 5.47 -10.45 -4.27
CA SER A 126 4.86 -11.65 -4.83
C SER A 126 4.32 -12.58 -3.74
N VAL A 127 3.05 -12.98 -3.88
CA VAL A 127 2.47 -14.10 -3.11
C VAL A 127 2.68 -15.46 -3.80
N SER A 128 3.25 -15.51 -5.02
CA SER A 128 3.36 -16.76 -5.78
C SER A 128 4.40 -17.73 -5.24
N SER A 129 5.28 -17.28 -4.34
CA SER A 129 6.32 -18.09 -3.69
C SER A 129 6.30 -17.93 -2.17
N VAL A 130 5.24 -18.41 -1.50
CA VAL A 130 5.21 -18.48 -0.03
C VAL A 130 6.05 -19.67 0.43
N SER A 131 7.37 -19.49 0.51
CA SER A 131 8.24 -20.44 1.18
C SER A 131 9.35 -19.71 1.90
N LYS A 132 9.42 -19.91 3.22
CA LYS A 132 10.54 -19.43 4.05
C LYS A 132 11.87 -20.09 3.65
N THR A 133 11.84 -21.21 2.93
CA THR A 133 13.00 -22.05 2.63
C THR A 133 13.20 -22.28 1.14
N ALA A 134 12.48 -21.56 0.27
CA ALA A 134 12.69 -21.71 -1.16
C ALA A 134 14.08 -21.19 -1.51
N VAL A 135 14.79 -21.95 -2.33
CA VAL A 135 16.10 -21.62 -2.85
C VAL A 135 15.97 -21.55 -4.37
N GLY A 136 16.44 -20.45 -4.96
CA GLY A 136 16.42 -20.24 -6.40
C GLY A 136 17.36 -21.18 -7.12
N GLU A 137 17.29 -21.19 -8.46
CA GLU A 137 18.20 -21.97 -9.31
C GLU A 137 19.68 -21.59 -9.10
N ASP A 138 19.94 -20.38 -8.60
CA ASP A 138 21.26 -19.86 -8.25
C ASP A 138 21.73 -20.26 -6.84
N GLY A 139 20.97 -21.08 -6.12
CA GLY A 139 21.30 -21.55 -4.77
C GLY A 139 21.07 -20.51 -3.67
N LYS A 140 20.51 -19.34 -3.98
CA LYS A 140 20.19 -18.31 -2.97
C LYS A 140 18.78 -18.48 -2.44
N GLN A 141 18.59 -18.16 -1.17
CA GLN A 141 17.25 -18.13 -0.58
C GLN A 141 16.39 -17.09 -1.32
N ILE A 142 15.23 -17.51 -1.80
CA ILE A 142 14.24 -16.62 -2.40
C ILE A 142 13.61 -15.85 -1.23
N ARG A 143 14.02 -14.59 -1.08
CA ARG A 143 13.44 -13.69 -0.07
C ARG A 143 12.02 -13.34 -0.49
N ASN A 144 11.04 -13.67 0.35
CA ASN A 144 9.66 -13.24 0.14
C ASN A 144 9.43 -11.94 0.92
N GLY A 145 9.21 -10.85 0.19
CA GLY A 145 9.05 -9.51 0.77
C GLY A 145 7.89 -9.36 1.75
N TRP A 146 6.89 -10.26 1.72
CA TRP A 146 5.82 -10.27 2.73
C TRP A 146 6.33 -10.62 4.12
N PHE A 147 7.36 -11.47 4.24
CA PHE A 147 7.99 -11.72 5.55
C PHE A 147 8.76 -10.51 6.05
N ASP A 148 9.38 -9.72 5.15
CA ASP A 148 10.02 -8.46 5.55
C ASP A 148 9.00 -7.47 6.11
N VAL A 149 7.84 -7.33 5.46
CA VAL A 149 6.73 -6.49 5.94
C VAL A 149 6.23 -6.93 7.32
N LEU A 150 6.02 -8.25 7.50
CA LEU A 150 5.56 -8.84 8.76
C LEU A 150 6.57 -8.65 9.90
N GLU A 151 7.84 -9.02 9.67
CA GLU A 151 8.89 -8.88 10.67
C GLU A 151 9.15 -7.41 11.02
N PHE A 152 9.00 -6.52 10.04
CA PHE A 152 9.11 -5.08 10.26
C PHE A 152 8.03 -4.56 11.19
N ALA A 153 6.76 -4.91 10.93
CA ALA A 153 5.64 -4.50 11.78
C ALA A 153 5.88 -4.98 13.24
N GLN A 154 6.25 -6.25 13.39
CA GLN A 154 6.52 -6.85 14.69
C GLN A 154 7.65 -6.14 15.46
N ALA A 155 8.77 -5.84 14.79
CA ALA A 155 9.92 -5.25 15.46
C ALA A 155 9.69 -3.82 15.95
N TRP A 156 8.81 -3.07 15.28
CA TRP A 156 8.49 -1.69 15.64
C TRP A 156 7.15 -1.55 16.38
N GLY A 157 6.54 -2.66 16.79
CA GLY A 157 5.28 -2.65 17.55
C GLY A 157 4.10 -2.10 16.74
N LEU A 158 4.15 -2.20 15.42
CA LEU A 158 3.09 -1.74 14.51
C LEU A 158 2.13 -2.88 14.21
N GLU A 159 0.87 -2.53 13.98
CA GLU A 159 -0.04 -3.38 13.23
C GLU A 159 0.02 -3.02 11.74
N PHE A 160 -0.44 -3.96 10.89
CA PHE A 160 -0.53 -3.71 9.47
C PHE A 160 -1.77 -4.38 8.87
N ALA A 161 -2.28 -3.79 7.79
CA ALA A 161 -3.34 -4.39 6.98
C ALA A 161 -2.94 -4.38 5.50
N VAL A 162 -3.48 -5.36 4.76
CA VAL A 162 -3.29 -5.48 3.31
C VAL A 162 -4.62 -5.23 2.63
N MET A 163 -4.69 -4.12 1.90
CA MET A 163 -5.83 -3.74 1.09
C MET A 163 -5.66 -4.33 -0.31
N PRO A 164 -6.70 -5.02 -0.85
CA PRO A 164 -6.61 -5.67 -2.15
C PRO A 164 -6.53 -4.68 -3.32
N VAL A 165 -6.87 -3.41 -3.08
CA VAL A 165 -6.85 -2.33 -4.08
C VAL A 165 -5.96 -1.22 -3.57
N SER A 166 -4.93 -0.89 -4.35
CA SER A 166 -4.19 0.36 -4.22
C SER A 166 -5.00 1.51 -4.80
N HIS A 167 -5.17 2.62 -4.09
CA HIS A 167 -5.79 3.82 -4.67
C HIS A 167 -4.83 4.59 -5.59
N TYR A 168 -3.50 4.35 -5.50
CA TYR A 168 -2.51 4.94 -6.40
C TYR A 168 -2.34 4.14 -7.70
N HIS A 169 -2.40 2.80 -7.62
CA HIS A 169 -2.23 1.87 -8.75
C HIS A 169 -3.37 0.85 -8.73
N ALA A 170 -4.60 1.33 -8.93
CA ALA A 170 -5.79 0.48 -8.81
C ALA A 170 -5.74 -0.72 -9.76
N PHE A 171 -6.25 -1.85 -9.27
CA PHE A 171 -6.33 -3.14 -9.98
C PHE A 171 -4.99 -3.78 -10.40
N SER A 172 -3.86 -3.12 -10.17
CA SER A 172 -2.51 -3.66 -10.50
C SER A 172 -1.62 -3.87 -9.28
N ARG A 173 -1.95 -3.23 -8.14
CA ARG A 173 -1.18 -3.36 -6.89
C ARG A 173 -2.08 -3.46 -5.66
N THR A 174 -1.53 -4.05 -4.61
CA THR A 174 -2.07 -3.97 -3.25
C THR A 174 -1.63 -2.68 -2.57
N CYS A 175 -2.37 -2.24 -1.56
CA CYS A 175 -1.91 -1.24 -0.59
C CYS A 175 -1.60 -1.94 0.73
N VAL A 176 -0.44 -1.63 1.32
CA VAL A 176 -0.07 -2.07 2.66
C VAL A 176 -0.10 -0.84 3.55
N VAL A 177 -0.79 -0.93 4.67
CA VAL A 177 -0.83 0.13 5.67
C VAL A 177 -0.19 -0.33 6.97
N PHE A 178 0.56 0.54 7.63
CA PHE A 178 1.07 0.36 8.97
C PHE A 178 0.48 1.43 9.89
N TYR A 179 0.13 1.05 11.11
CA TYR A 179 -0.45 1.96 12.09
C TYR A 179 -0.10 1.50 13.51
N ALA A 180 -0.15 2.45 14.46
CA ALA A 180 0.06 2.16 15.87
C ALA A 180 -1.17 1.43 16.45
N PRO A 181 -1.00 0.32 17.21
CA PRO A 181 -2.12 -0.45 17.75
C PRO A 181 -3.09 0.37 18.61
N GLU A 182 -2.56 1.32 19.39
CA GLU A 182 -3.32 2.23 20.24
C GLU A 182 -4.35 3.04 19.44
N TRP A 183 -3.99 3.53 18.26
CA TRP A 183 -4.89 4.32 17.43
C TRP A 183 -6.05 3.49 16.89
N ALA A 184 -5.78 2.27 16.42
CA ALA A 184 -6.83 1.38 15.93
C ALA A 184 -7.82 0.95 17.02
N SER A 185 -7.38 0.91 18.28
CA SER A 185 -8.24 0.54 19.42
C SER A 185 -9.26 1.62 19.80
N HIS A 186 -9.10 2.84 19.29
CA HIS A 186 -9.95 4.00 19.59
C HIS A 186 -10.94 4.35 18.47
N ARG A 187 -11.02 3.53 17.42
CA ARG A 187 -11.96 3.67 16.30
C ARG A 187 -13.23 2.83 16.40
#